data_AF-A0A355U9J5-F1
#
_entry.id   AF-A0A355U9J5-F1
#
_cell.length_a   1.000
_cell.length_b   1.000
_cell.length_c   1.000
_cell.angle_alpha   90.00
_cell.angle_beta   90.00
_cell.angle_gamma   90.00
#
_symmetry.space_group_name_H-M   'P 1'
#
loop_
_entity.id
_entity.type
_entity.pdbx_description
1 polymer ?
#
loop_
_entity_poly.entity_id
_entity_poly.type
_entity_poly.pdbx_seq_one_letter_code
_entity_poly.pdbx_strand_id
1 'polypeptide(L)'
;MLKFKDIFKLARPYRLQLQLFFGFNVFAALFNVVSIGVIIPFLKVIFKENINDLTPVELTSNTETWLAYFDYQTSVKIAEWGQSQTLIYFSIGLVLAFLLKNLFVYLSFYNLAFIRSAVVRDIRERLYNHILRLPIGYFNKEKRGDTLSRFTNDVKEVEWSLLGVIELYFKHPIAILIPLVT
;
A
#
# COMPACT_ATOMS: atom_id res chain seq x y z
N MET A 1 -27.26 -3.31 -10.17
CA MET A 1 -26.01 -3.38 -9.37
C MET A 1 -24.87 -3.76 -10.30
N LEU A 2 -23.88 -2.88 -10.47
CA LEU A 2 -22.62 -3.22 -11.12
C LEU A 2 -21.98 -4.38 -10.36
N LYS A 3 -21.69 -5.49 -11.04
CA LYS A 3 -21.03 -6.62 -10.38
C LYS A 3 -19.54 -6.30 -10.31
N PHE A 4 -18.89 -6.61 -9.18
CA PHE A 4 -17.44 -6.41 -8.97
C PHE A 4 -16.58 -6.99 -10.10
N LYS A 5 -17.04 -8.07 -10.76
CA LYS A 5 -16.37 -8.67 -11.93
C LYS A 5 -16.27 -7.74 -13.13
N ASP A 6 -17.24 -6.83 -13.31
CA ASP A 6 -17.30 -5.89 -14.43
C ASP A 6 -16.30 -4.74 -14.25
N ILE A 7 -16.11 -4.32 -13.00
CA ILE A 7 -15.08 -3.35 -12.56
C ILE A 7 -13.68 -3.89 -12.88
N PHE A 8 -13.43 -5.16 -12.60
CA PHE A 8 -12.14 -5.79 -12.90
C PHE A 8 -11.86 -5.92 -14.40
N LYS A 9 -12.91 -6.08 -15.21
CA LYS A 9 -12.79 -6.13 -16.66
C LYS A 9 -12.38 -4.78 -17.25
N LEU A 10 -12.76 -3.67 -16.62
CA LEU A 10 -12.36 -2.31 -16.99
C LEU A 10 -10.89 -2.03 -16.68
N ALA A 11 -10.37 -2.50 -15.55
CA ALA A 11 -8.94 -2.35 -15.19
C ALA A 11 -8.01 -3.32 -15.94
N ARG A 12 -8.55 -4.37 -16.58
CA ARG A 12 -7.79 -5.41 -17.30
C ARG A 12 -6.81 -4.92 -18.37
N PRO A 13 -7.00 -3.80 -19.11
CA PRO A 13 -5.99 -3.32 -20.06
C PRO A 13 -4.70 -2.84 -19.38
N TYR A 14 -4.81 -2.38 -18.13
CA TYR A 14 -3.72 -1.76 -17.36
C TYR A 14 -3.05 -2.75 -16.39
N ARG A 15 -2.85 -4.00 -16.82
CA ARG A 15 -2.34 -5.08 -15.94
C ARG A 15 -0.97 -4.79 -15.37
N LEU A 16 -0.10 -4.15 -16.16
CA LEU A 16 1.26 -3.81 -15.71
C LEU A 16 1.21 -2.82 -14.55
N GLN A 17 0.43 -1.74 -14.67
CA GLN A 17 0.26 -0.75 -13.60
C GLN A 17 -0.40 -1.38 -12.38
N LEU A 18 -1.34 -2.32 -12.59
CA LEU A 18 -1.98 -3.05 -11.49
C LEU A 18 -0.97 -3.97 -10.76
N GLN A 19 -0.11 -4.67 -11.49
CA GLN A 19 0.97 -5.48 -10.90
C GLN A 19 2.00 -4.61 -10.16
N LEU A 20 2.39 -3.47 -10.73
CA LEU A 20 3.27 -2.49 -10.07
C LEU A 20 2.64 -1.96 -8.79
N PHE A 21 1.34 -1.60 -8.82
CA PHE A 21 0.59 -1.20 -7.63
C PHE A 21 0.65 -2.26 -6.53
N PHE A 22 0.43 -3.53 -6.86
CA PHE A 22 0.52 -4.61 -5.88
C PHE A 22 1.95 -4.83 -5.39
N GLY A 23 2.94 -4.86 -6.29
CA GLY A 23 4.34 -5.00 -5.95
C GLY A 23 4.80 -3.92 -4.97
N PHE A 24 4.49 -2.65 -5.25
CA PHE A 24 4.81 -1.54 -4.37
C PHE A 24 4.10 -1.62 -3.01
N ASN A 25 2.86 -2.12 -2.94
CA ASN A 25 2.21 -2.36 -1.65
C ASN A 25 2.88 -3.47 -0.84
N VAL A 26 3.33 -4.55 -1.50
CA VAL A 26 4.09 -5.62 -0.84
C VAL A 26 5.39 -5.05 -0.27
N PHE A 27 6.16 -4.29 -1.06
CA PHE A 27 7.38 -3.64 -0.56
C PHE A 27 7.07 -2.67 0.60
N ALA A 28 6.04 -1.84 0.47
CA ALA A 28 5.63 -0.94 1.55
C ALA A 28 5.29 -1.69 2.85
N ALA A 29 4.60 -2.83 2.75
CA ALA A 29 4.28 -3.67 3.90
C ALA A 29 5.52 -4.33 4.51
N LEU A 30 6.46 -4.81 3.69
CA LEU A 30 7.75 -5.35 4.16
C LEU A 30 8.56 -4.29 4.91
N PHE A 31 8.70 -3.08 4.35
CA PHE A 31 9.38 -1.98 5.04
C PHE A 31 8.64 -1.54 6.30
N ASN A 32 7.31 -1.65 6.34
CA ASN A 32 6.54 -1.41 7.56
C ASN A 32 6.90 -2.40 8.68
N VAL A 33 7.03 -3.70 8.37
CA VAL A 33 7.45 -4.73 9.35
C VAL A 33 8.88 -4.46 9.82
N VAL A 34 9.80 -4.17 8.90
CA VAL A 34 11.19 -3.82 9.25
C VAL A 34 11.23 -2.58 10.15
N SER A 35 10.46 -1.53 9.85
CA SER A 35 10.36 -0.34 10.69
C SER A 35 9.90 -0.67 12.11
N ILE A 36 8.89 -1.53 12.27
CA ILE A 36 8.40 -1.97 13.59
C ILE A 36 9.48 -2.79 14.32
N GLY A 37 10.15 -3.71 13.62
CA GLY A 37 11.24 -4.51 14.17
C GLY A 37 12.42 -3.67 14.67
N VAL A 38 12.70 -2.53 14.03
CA VAL A 38 13.76 -1.58 14.42
C VAL A 38 13.34 -0.69 15.60
N ILE A 39 12.04 -0.42 15.79
CA ILE A 39 11.55 0.42 16.90
C ILE A 39 11.80 -0.24 18.26
N ILE A 40 11.62 -1.56 18.38
CA ILE A 40 11.80 -2.29 19.64
C ILE A 40 13.22 -2.11 20.23
N PRO A 41 14.32 -2.44 19.51
CA PRO A 41 15.67 -2.25 20.02
C PRO A 41 15.99 -0.77 20.23
N PHE A 42 15.46 0.14 19.41
CA PHE A 42 15.61 1.58 19.61
C PHE A 42 15.04 2.03 20.96
N LEU A 43 13.84 1.58 21.33
CA LEU A 43 13.24 1.88 22.64
C LEU A 43 14.03 1.26 23.79
N LYS A 44 14.50 0.01 23.65
CA LYS A 44 15.34 -0.64 24.68
C LYS A 44 16.64 0.12 24.92
N VAL A 45 17.29 0.61 23.86
CA VAL A 45 18.49 1.46 23.96
C VAL A 45 18.20 2.77 24.69
N ILE A 46 17.04 3.39 24.47
CA ILE A 46 16.62 4.62 25.17
C ILE A 46 16.34 4.34 26.66
N PHE A 47 15.56 3.31 26.96
CA PHE A 47 15.11 2.99 28.32
C PHE A 47 16.12 2.21 29.16
N LYS A 48 17.28 1.86 28.58
CA LYS A 48 18.36 1.16 29.30
C LYS A 48 17.94 -0.20 29.86
N GLU A 49 17.03 -0.88 29.17
CA GLU A 49 16.48 -2.17 29.59
C GLU A 49 17.39 -3.31 29.09
N ASN A 50 17.82 -4.23 29.98
CA ASN A 50 18.63 -5.42 29.66
C ASN A 50 19.94 -5.18 28.87
N ILE A 51 20.70 -4.15 29.20
CA ILE A 51 21.97 -3.84 28.49
C ILE A 51 23.13 -4.81 28.82
N ASN A 52 22.99 -5.67 29.84
CA ASN A 52 24.12 -6.42 30.42
C ASN A 52 24.05 -7.94 30.25
N ASP A 53 22.95 -8.50 29.73
CA ASP A 53 22.82 -9.96 29.54
C ASP A 53 23.37 -10.36 28.17
N LEU A 54 24.68 -10.55 28.10
CA LEU A 54 25.40 -11.06 26.93
C LEU A 54 25.27 -12.58 26.83
N THR A 55 24.05 -13.11 26.82
CA THR A 55 23.85 -14.54 26.59
C THR A 55 23.88 -14.80 25.07
N PRO A 56 24.84 -15.58 24.55
CA PRO A 56 24.85 -15.94 23.13
C PRO A 56 23.66 -16.84 22.84
N VAL A 57 22.82 -16.43 21.89
CA VAL A 57 21.64 -17.18 21.45
C VAL A 57 21.92 -17.79 20.08
N GLU A 58 21.79 -19.10 19.96
CA GLU A 58 21.86 -19.79 18.67
C GLU A 58 20.57 -19.55 17.87
N LEU A 59 20.71 -19.20 16.59
CA LEU A 59 19.59 -19.02 15.67
C LEU A 59 18.92 -20.36 15.40
N THR A 60 17.78 -20.61 16.05
CA THR A 60 16.85 -21.69 15.69
C THR A 60 15.73 -21.16 14.78
N SER A 61 14.95 -22.04 14.17
CA SER A 61 13.83 -21.67 13.28
C SER A 61 12.64 -21.00 13.99
N ASN A 62 12.70 -20.79 15.31
CA ASN A 62 11.61 -20.24 16.10
C ASN A 62 11.65 -18.70 16.14
N THR A 63 10.49 -18.05 16.10
CA THR A 63 10.33 -16.59 16.10
C THR A 63 10.88 -15.94 17.38
N GLU A 64 10.81 -16.64 18.51
CA GLU A 64 11.35 -16.17 19.79
C GLU A 64 12.88 -16.07 19.78
N THR A 65 13.57 -16.99 19.10
CA THR A 65 15.03 -16.93 18.94
C THR A 65 15.48 -15.78 18.05
N TRP A 66 14.65 -15.29 17.12
CA TRP A 66 14.98 -14.12 16.30
C TRP A 66 15.00 -12.84 17.14
N LEU A 67 14.01 -12.64 18.00
CA LEU A 67 13.97 -11.48 18.90
C LEU A 67 15.15 -11.49 19.88
N ALA A 68 15.46 -12.65 20.47
CA ALA A 68 16.59 -12.81 21.37
C ALA A 68 17.95 -12.60 20.66
N TYR A 69 18.08 -13.02 19.40
CA TYR A 69 19.26 -12.74 18.58
C TYR A 69 19.41 -11.25 18.27
N PHE A 70 18.31 -10.55 17.94
CA PHE A 70 18.34 -9.10 17.72
C PHE A 70 18.69 -8.32 19.00
N ASP A 71 18.19 -8.76 20.14
CA ASP A 71 18.53 -8.18 21.45
C ASP A 71 20.02 -8.37 21.78
N TYR A 72 20.57 -9.57 21.55
CA TYR A 72 21.99 -9.85 21.70
C TYR A 72 22.86 -8.98 20.78
N GLN A 73 22.50 -8.87 19.50
CA GLN A 73 23.23 -8.01 18.56
C GLN A 73 23.19 -6.54 18.99
N THR A 74 22.06 -6.08 19.55
CA THR A 74 21.93 -4.72 20.05
C THR A 74 22.82 -4.50 21.27
N SER A 75 22.85 -5.42 22.24
CA SER A 75 23.68 -5.31 23.44
C SER A 75 25.18 -5.35 23.13
N VAL A 76 25.61 -6.22 22.20
CA VAL A 76 26.99 -6.25 21.69
C VAL A 76 27.36 -4.91 21.03
N LYS A 77 26.47 -4.33 20.21
CA LYS A 77 26.73 -3.05 19.54
C LYS A 77 26.77 -1.86 20.51
N ILE A 78 26.02 -1.91 21.61
CA ILE A 78 26.11 -0.91 22.69
C ILE A 78 27.45 -1.02 23.42
N ALA A 79 27.92 -2.24 23.68
CA ALA A 79 29.22 -2.48 24.34
C ALA A 79 30.41 -2.05 23.46
N GLU A 80 30.32 -2.22 22.14
CA GLU A 80 31.38 -1.82 21.20
C GLU A 80 31.45 -0.30 20.95
N TRP A 81 30.31 0.35 20.64
CA TRP A 81 30.29 1.74 20.15
C TRP A 81 29.76 2.76 21.17
N GLY A 82 29.25 2.28 22.31
CA GLY A 82 28.59 3.10 23.32
C GLY A 82 27.16 3.48 22.94
N GLN A 83 26.31 3.65 23.96
CA GLN A 83 24.86 3.88 23.82
C GLN A 83 24.52 5.03 22.83
N SER A 84 25.26 6.14 22.89
CA SER A 84 25.00 7.33 22.07
C SER A 84 25.15 7.04 20.58
N GLN A 85 26.23 6.35 20.18
CA GLN A 85 26.48 6.05 18.76
C GLN A 85 25.50 5.01 18.24
N THR A 86 25.22 3.96 19.03
CA THR A 86 24.20 2.95 18.69
C THR A 86 22.85 3.61 18.42
N LEU A 87 22.44 4.54 19.27
CA LEU A 87 21.18 5.27 19.12
C LEU A 87 21.13 6.10 17.83
N ILE A 88 22.24 6.74 17.42
CA ILE A 88 22.33 7.49 16.16
C ILE A 88 22.12 6.55 14.96
N TYR A 89 22.80 5.40 14.94
CA TYR A 89 22.66 4.43 13.84
C TYR A 89 21.23 3.89 13.73
N PHE A 90 20.61 3.52 14.85
CA PHE A 90 19.20 3.10 14.87
C PHE A 90 18.26 4.22 14.42
N SER A 91 18.51 5.46 14.83
CA SER A 91 17.72 6.63 14.41
C SER A 91 17.78 6.84 12.89
N ILE A 92 18.99 6.80 12.31
CA ILE A 92 19.19 6.94 10.86
C ILE A 92 18.51 5.78 10.12
N GLY A 93 18.69 4.54 10.60
CA GLY A 93 18.05 3.36 10.04
C GLY A 93 16.52 3.45 10.05
N LEU A 94 15.94 3.92 11.16
CA LEU A 94 14.51 4.13 11.30
C LEU A 94 14.00 5.18 10.31
N VAL A 95 14.66 6.34 10.23
CA VAL A 95 14.30 7.40 9.26
C VAL A 95 14.34 6.86 7.83
N LEU A 96 15.40 6.14 7.46
CA LEU A 96 15.52 5.54 6.13
C LEU A 96 14.43 4.50 5.86
N ALA A 97 14.12 3.62 6.81
CA ALA A 97 13.07 2.61 6.68
C ALA A 97 11.69 3.24 6.48
N PHE A 98 11.36 4.27 7.28
CA PHE A 98 10.10 5.00 7.11
C PHE A 98 10.04 5.79 5.80
N LEU A 99 11.15 6.37 5.37
CA LEU A 99 11.23 7.08 4.10
C LEU A 99 10.98 6.11 2.93
N LEU A 100 11.65 4.96 2.92
CA LEU A 100 11.44 3.92 1.91
C LEU A 100 10.00 3.40 1.92
N LYS A 101 9.45 3.09 3.10
CA LYS A 101 8.04 2.72 3.24
C LYS A 101 7.13 3.74 2.56
N ASN A 102 7.27 5.03 2.89
CA ASN A 102 6.42 6.08 2.35
C ASN A 102 6.62 6.28 0.84
N LEU A 103 7.85 6.12 0.35
CA LEU A 103 8.15 6.13 -1.08
C LEU A 103 7.36 5.04 -1.81
N PHE A 104 7.39 3.79 -1.33
CA PHE A 104 6.64 2.70 -1.96
C PHE A 104 5.12 2.88 -1.86
N VAL A 105 4.61 3.41 -0.74
CA VAL A 105 3.19 3.77 -0.62
C VAL A 105 2.81 4.81 -1.67
N TYR A 106 3.63 5.84 -1.86
CA TYR A 106 3.41 6.88 -2.86
C TYR A 106 3.43 6.30 -4.29
N LEU A 107 4.44 5.48 -4.63
CA LEU A 107 4.51 4.84 -5.95
C LEU A 107 3.29 3.94 -6.21
N SER A 108 2.80 3.23 -5.19
CA SER A 108 1.55 2.49 -5.28
C SER A 108 0.39 3.43 -5.63
N PHE A 109 0.17 4.50 -4.86
CA PHE A 109 -0.93 5.44 -5.12
C PHE A 109 -0.82 6.12 -6.48
N TYR A 110 0.39 6.42 -6.95
CA TYR A 110 0.62 6.95 -8.29
C TYR A 110 0.10 5.99 -9.38
N ASN A 111 0.44 4.71 -9.29
CA ASN A 111 -0.04 3.70 -10.25
C ASN A 111 -1.56 3.53 -10.18
N LEU A 112 -2.14 3.55 -8.97
CA LEU A 112 -3.58 3.47 -8.79
C LEU A 112 -4.32 4.68 -9.41
N ALA A 113 -3.79 5.89 -9.21
CA ALA A 113 -4.34 7.11 -9.79
C ALA A 113 -4.26 7.11 -11.33
N PHE A 114 -3.17 6.54 -11.89
CA PHE A 114 -3.04 6.33 -13.32
C PHE A 114 -4.13 5.38 -13.86
N ILE A 115 -4.31 4.21 -13.23
CA ILE A 115 -5.34 3.23 -13.63
C ILE A 115 -6.72 3.86 -13.56
N ARG A 116 -7.03 4.58 -12.48
CA ARG A 116 -8.29 5.32 -12.31
C ARG A 116 -8.53 6.27 -13.48
N SER A 117 -7.57 7.16 -13.76
CA SER A 117 -7.71 8.17 -14.82
C SER A 117 -7.87 7.53 -16.20
N ALA A 118 -7.14 6.44 -16.45
CA ALA A 118 -7.18 5.74 -17.71
C ALA A 118 -8.51 4.99 -17.92
N VAL A 119 -9.02 4.30 -16.90
CA VAL A 119 -10.34 3.64 -16.96
C VAL A 119 -11.47 4.64 -17.13
N VAL A 120 -11.43 5.78 -16.43
CA VAL A 120 -12.44 6.83 -16.56
C VAL A 120 -12.44 7.44 -17.96
N ARG A 121 -11.26 7.66 -18.54
CA ARG A 121 -11.13 8.09 -19.93
C ARG A 121 -11.82 7.10 -20.87
N ASP A 122 -11.54 5.81 -20.72
CA ASP A 122 -12.09 4.76 -21.58
C ASP A 122 -13.63 4.66 -21.44
N ILE A 123 -14.17 4.86 -20.23
CA ILE A 123 -15.63 4.91 -19.99
C ILE A 123 -16.25 6.12 -20.68
N ARG A 124 -15.66 7.32 -20.50
CA ARG A 124 -16.18 8.56 -21.12
C ARG A 124 -16.16 8.47 -22.64
N GLU A 125 -15.10 7.91 -23.22
CA GLU A 125 -14.99 7.72 -24.67
C GLU A 125 -16.07 6.77 -25.22
N ARG A 126 -16.31 5.64 -24.54
CA ARG A 126 -17.38 4.70 -24.93
C ARG A 126 -18.76 5.33 -24.83
N LEU A 127 -19.03 6.07 -23.75
CA LEU A 127 -20.30 6.78 -23.57
C LEU A 127 -20.50 7.85 -24.62
N TYR A 128 -19.47 8.65 -24.90
CA TYR A 128 -19.52 9.70 -25.92
C TYR A 128 -19.85 9.12 -27.30
N ASN A 129 -19.12 8.08 -27.71
CA ASN A 129 -19.36 7.38 -28.98
C ASN A 129 -20.75 6.74 -29.07
N HIS A 130 -21.29 6.26 -27.94
CA HIS A 130 -22.65 5.71 -27.90
C HIS A 130 -23.70 6.81 -28.07
N ILE A 131 -23.56 7.93 -27.36
CA ILE A 131 -24.50 9.06 -27.42
C ILE A 131 -24.57 9.64 -28.83
N LEU A 132 -23.44 9.79 -29.52
CA LEU A 132 -23.40 10.31 -30.89
C LEU A 132 -24.11 9.43 -31.92
N ARG A 133 -24.29 8.14 -31.64
CA ARG A 133 -24.96 7.18 -32.54
C ARG A 133 -26.47 7.05 -32.26
N LEU A 134 -26.99 7.70 -31.22
CA LEU A 134 -28.40 7.61 -30.88
C LEU A 134 -29.27 8.41 -31.86
N PRO A 135 -30.45 7.89 -32.24
CA PRO A 135 -31.37 8.59 -33.13
C PRO A 135 -31.95 9.83 -32.44
N ILE A 136 -32.27 10.86 -33.23
CA ILE A 136 -32.84 12.14 -32.76
C ILE A 136 -34.10 11.94 -31.88
N GLY A 137 -34.90 10.91 -32.16
CA GLY A 137 -36.09 10.56 -31.37
C GLY A 137 -35.80 10.20 -29.90
N TYR A 138 -34.59 9.73 -29.57
CA TYR A 138 -34.17 9.48 -28.19
C TYR A 138 -34.07 10.79 -27.40
N PHE A 139 -33.48 11.83 -27.99
CA PHE A 139 -33.27 13.14 -27.36
C PHE A 139 -34.57 13.95 -27.18
N ASN A 140 -35.64 13.59 -27.89
CA ASN A 140 -36.96 14.19 -27.70
C ASN A 140 -37.79 13.50 -26.60
N LYS A 141 -37.51 12.23 -26.28
CA LYS A 141 -38.23 11.47 -25.23
C LYS A 141 -37.58 11.61 -23.86
N GLU A 142 -36.26 11.65 -23.80
CA GLU A 142 -35.52 11.72 -22.54
C GLU A 142 -35.25 13.17 -22.12
N LYS A 143 -35.36 13.44 -20.82
CA LYS A 143 -35.00 14.75 -20.26
C LYS A 143 -33.50 14.97 -20.45
N ARG A 144 -33.11 16.03 -21.16
CA ARG A 144 -31.71 16.40 -21.39
C ARG A 144 -30.86 16.40 -20.09
N GLY A 145 -31.45 16.81 -18.97
CA GLY A 145 -30.79 16.81 -17.65
C GLY A 145 -30.49 15.41 -17.08
N ASP A 146 -31.32 14.40 -17.39
CA ASP A 146 -31.10 13.03 -16.92
C ASP A 146 -29.91 12.39 -17.66
N THR A 147 -29.82 12.59 -18.98
CA THR A 147 -28.67 12.12 -19.77
C THR A 147 -27.36 12.78 -19.31
N LEU A 148 -27.40 14.07 -18.97
CA LEU A 148 -26.22 14.77 -18.44
C LEU A 148 -25.82 14.25 -17.06
N SER A 149 -26.79 14.02 -16.16
CA SER A 149 -26.53 13.45 -14.84
C SER A 149 -25.87 12.07 -14.93
N ARG A 150 -26.37 11.20 -15.81
CA ARG A 150 -25.77 9.87 -16.02
C ARG A 150 -24.35 9.94 -16.58
N PHE A 151 -24.04 10.95 -17.37
CA PHE A 151 -22.69 11.15 -17.92
C PHE A 151 -21.68 11.67 -16.89
N THR A 152 -22.12 12.45 -15.92
CA THR A 152 -21.23 13.07 -14.93
C THR A 152 -21.24 12.33 -13.61
N ASN A 153 -22.41 12.11 -13.02
CA ASN A 153 -22.59 11.54 -11.70
C ASN A 153 -22.36 10.03 -11.70
N ASP A 154 -23.02 9.27 -12.57
CA ASP A 154 -22.85 7.80 -12.59
C ASP A 154 -21.40 7.42 -12.94
N VAL A 155 -20.78 8.13 -13.90
CA VAL A 155 -19.36 7.88 -14.26
C VAL A 155 -18.43 8.18 -13.09
N LYS A 156 -18.69 9.26 -12.34
CA LYS A 156 -17.92 9.60 -11.14
C LYS A 156 -18.14 8.58 -10.01
N GLU A 157 -19.35 8.06 -9.86
CA GLU A 157 -19.63 7.01 -8.88
C GLU A 157 -18.92 5.70 -9.23
N VAL A 158 -18.88 5.33 -10.51
CA VAL A 158 -18.08 4.19 -11.00
C VAL A 158 -16.60 4.42 -10.74
N GLU A 159 -16.09 5.63 -10.95
CA GLU A 159 -14.70 6.02 -10.67
C GLU A 159 -14.32 5.83 -9.19
N TRP A 160 -15.14 6.32 -8.26
CA TRP A 160 -14.91 6.14 -6.83
C TRP A 160 -15.04 4.68 -6.39
N SER A 161 -16.01 3.97 -6.94
CA SER A 161 -16.22 2.55 -6.67
C SER A 161 -15.02 1.71 -7.13
N LEU A 162 -14.46 2.01 -8.31
CA LEU A 162 -13.25 1.36 -8.83
C LEU A 162 -12.07 1.47 -7.86
N LEU A 163 -11.81 2.68 -7.33
CA LEU A 163 -10.76 2.88 -6.34
C LEU A 163 -10.99 2.04 -5.08
N GLY A 164 -12.18 2.19 -4.48
CA GLY A 164 -12.50 1.51 -3.22
C GLY A 164 -12.40 -0.01 -3.34
N VAL A 165 -12.84 -0.58 -4.46
CA VAL A 165 -12.76 -2.03 -4.71
C VAL A 165 -11.32 -2.50 -4.81
N ILE A 166 -10.48 -1.79 -5.58
CA ILE A 166 -9.07 -2.18 -5.77
C ILE A 166 -8.30 -2.06 -4.44
N GLU A 167 -8.54 -1.00 -3.68
CA GLU A 167 -7.93 -0.82 -2.35
C GLU A 167 -8.40 -1.91 -1.37
N LEU A 168 -9.70 -2.16 -1.29
CA LEU A 168 -10.27 -3.10 -0.33
C LEU A 168 -9.83 -4.54 -0.57
N TYR A 169 -9.79 -4.99 -1.81
CA TYR A 169 -9.50 -6.39 -2.11
C TYR A 169 -8.01 -6.73 -2.10
N PHE A 170 -7.14 -5.74 -2.27
CA PHE A 170 -5.72 -6.02 -2.46
C PHE A 170 -4.84 -5.26 -1.49
N LYS A 171 -5.03 -3.95 -1.36
CA LYS A 171 -4.17 -3.14 -0.49
C LYS A 171 -4.39 -3.48 0.99
N HIS A 172 -5.64 -3.52 1.45
CA HIS A 172 -5.92 -3.80 2.87
C HIS A 172 -5.48 -5.21 3.31
N PRO A 173 -5.78 -6.29 2.57
CA PRO A 173 -5.31 -7.62 2.93
C PRO A 173 -3.78 -7.73 2.94
N ILE A 174 -3.09 -7.17 1.96
CA ILE A 174 -1.61 -7.19 1.92
C ILE A 174 -1.03 -6.43 3.12
N ALA A 175 -1.59 -5.26 3.44
CA ALA A 175 -1.13 -4.44 4.56
C ALA A 175 -1.37 -5.08 5.93
N ILE A 176 -2.37 -5.96 6.07
CA ILE A 176 -2.73 -6.62 7.33
C ILE A 176 -2.04 -8.00 7.45
N LEU A 177 -2.05 -8.80 6.39
CA LEU A 177 -1.54 -10.17 6.43
C LEU A 177 -0.02 -10.23 6.58
N ILE A 178 0.72 -9.34 5.90
CA ILE A 178 2.19 -9.34 5.98
C ILE A 178 2.69 -9.11 7.41
N PRO A 179 2.21 -8.07 8.15
CA PRO A 179 2.58 -7.89 9.55
C PRO A 179 2.00 -8.91 10.52
N LEU A 180 0.97 -9.69 10.16
CA LEU A 180 0.37 -10.69 11.04
C LEU A 180 1.11 -12.04 10.96
N VAL A 181 1.60 -12.38 9.77
CA VAL A 181 2.33 -13.63 9.50
C VAL A 181 3.78 -13.55 9.98
N THR A 182 4.34 -12.34 10.06
CA THR A 182 5.73 -12.07 10.47
C THR A 182 5.78 -11.61 11.91
#